data_AF-A0A395RDB6-F1
#
_entry.id   AF-A0A395RDB6-F1
#
_cell.length_a   1.000
_cell.length_b   1.000
_cell.length_c   1.000
_cell.angle_alpha   90.00
_cell.angle_beta   90.00
_cell.angle_gamma   90.00
#
_symmetry.space_group_name_H-M   'P 1'
#
loop_
_entity.id
_entity.type
_entity.pdbx_description
1 polymer ?
#
loop_
_entity_poly.entity_id
_entity_poly.type
_entity_poly.pdbx_seq_one_letter_code
_entity_poly.pdbx_strand_id
1 'polypeptide(L)'
;MLFSSPKGFVAQATLWGGLLAQSVEAQYYKIGTKDEIKQSARTLAYDLMLQYDGNTTGMIPGILPGPPTEYKGDYYWWEGGAMMGTYIDYWKLTGDSSYNKVVMEGMLHQTGEGRDYMPSNHSASLGNDDQGF
;
A
#
# COMPACT_ATOMS: atom_id res chain seq x y z
N MET A 1 -84.98 -1.18 21.71
CA MET A 1 -84.65 -2.09 22.83
C MET A 1 -83.63 -3.09 22.28
N LEU A 2 -82.33 -2.89 22.51
CA LEU A 2 -81.52 -3.53 23.58
C LEU A 2 -81.49 -5.07 23.38
N PHE A 3 -80.39 -5.77 23.06
CA PHE A 3 -79.04 -5.77 23.68
C PHE A 3 -77.96 -6.52 22.83
N SER A 4 -76.71 -5.96 22.81
CA SER A 4 -75.38 -6.59 23.13
C SER A 4 -74.86 -7.86 22.41
N SER A 5 -73.57 -8.11 22.09
CA SER A 5 -72.26 -7.41 22.00
C SER A 5 -71.21 -8.50 21.53
N PRO A 6 -69.87 -8.32 21.50
CA PRO A 6 -69.03 -8.20 20.29
C PRO A 6 -67.94 -9.30 20.15
N LYS A 7 -67.07 -9.21 19.12
CA LYS A 7 -65.64 -9.64 19.01
C LYS A 7 -65.33 -9.91 17.52
N GLY A 8 -64.24 -9.45 16.89
CA GLY A 8 -63.04 -8.74 17.30
C GLY A 8 -62.21 -8.37 16.07
N PHE A 9 -61.28 -7.43 16.25
CA PHE A 9 -60.25 -7.04 15.28
C PHE A 9 -59.19 -8.14 15.10
N VAL A 10 -58.81 -8.48 13.86
CA VAL A 10 -57.46 -8.98 13.47
C VAL A 10 -57.27 -8.65 11.97
N ALA A 11 -56.64 -7.52 11.64
CA ALA A 11 -55.23 -7.35 11.27
C ALA A 11 -54.86 -7.84 9.85
N GLN A 12 -54.56 -6.86 8.98
CA GLN A 12 -53.91 -7.02 7.68
C GLN A 12 -52.56 -7.74 7.84
N ALA A 13 -52.35 -8.83 7.09
CA ALA A 13 -51.05 -9.45 6.95
C ALA A 13 -50.42 -8.99 5.62
N THR A 14 -49.67 -7.89 5.67
CA THR A 14 -48.76 -7.51 4.60
C THR A 14 -47.43 -8.21 4.86
N LEU A 15 -47.13 -9.28 4.11
CA LEU A 15 -45.82 -9.93 4.11
C LEU A 15 -44.93 -9.30 3.05
N TRP A 16 -44.31 -8.16 3.38
CA TRP A 16 -43.06 -7.74 2.74
C TRP A 16 -41.91 -8.36 3.53
N GLY A 17 -41.65 -9.65 3.27
CA GLY A 17 -40.49 -10.35 3.79
C GLY A 17 -39.22 -9.74 3.17
N GLY A 18 -38.48 -9.00 3.99
CA GLY A 18 -37.25 -8.32 3.59
C GLY A 18 -36.22 -9.31 3.06
N LEU A 19 -35.83 -9.12 1.80
CA LEU A 19 -34.57 -9.61 1.27
C LEU A 19 -33.56 -8.45 1.31
N LEU A 20 -33.10 -8.10 2.51
CA LEU A 20 -31.82 -7.42 2.65
C LEU A 20 -30.75 -8.50 2.48
N ALA A 21 -30.52 -8.91 1.22
CA ALA A 21 -29.26 -9.54 0.86
C ALA A 21 -28.20 -8.44 1.02
N GLN A 22 -27.62 -8.35 2.22
CA GLN A 22 -26.39 -7.61 2.38
C GLN A 22 -25.37 -8.31 1.48
N SER A 23 -25.00 -7.67 0.38
CA SER A 23 -23.78 -8.01 -0.34
C SER A 23 -22.64 -7.80 0.65
N VAL A 24 -22.18 -8.87 1.29
CA VAL A 24 -20.88 -8.86 1.93
C VAL A 24 -19.89 -8.75 0.78
N GLU A 25 -19.43 -7.53 0.48
CA GLU A 25 -18.19 -7.37 -0.26
C GLU A 25 -17.12 -8.08 0.55
N ALA A 26 -16.63 -9.22 0.04
CA ALA A 26 -15.53 -9.91 0.65
C ALA A 26 -14.30 -8.99 0.56
N GLN A 27 -13.90 -8.40 1.68
CA GLN A 27 -12.70 -7.56 1.74
C GLN A 27 -11.47 -8.40 1.41
N TYR A 28 -10.70 -7.99 0.40
CA TYR A 28 -9.54 -8.75 -0.10
C TYR A 28 -8.46 -8.93 0.98
N TYR A 29 -8.11 -7.85 1.67
CA TYR A 29 -7.18 -7.87 2.80
C TYR A 29 -7.89 -8.14 4.11
N LYS A 30 -7.28 -8.98 4.95
CA LYS A 30 -7.75 -9.24 6.31
C LYS A 30 -6.75 -8.70 7.31
N ILE A 31 -7.25 -8.07 8.37
CA ILE A 31 -6.43 -7.41 9.40
C ILE A 31 -6.94 -7.70 10.82
N GLY A 32 -7.73 -8.75 11.01
CA GLY A 32 -8.36 -9.06 12.30
C GLY A 32 -7.41 -9.75 13.28
N THR A 33 -6.40 -10.46 12.78
CA THR A 33 -5.39 -11.14 13.59
C THR A 33 -3.97 -10.77 13.13
N LYS A 34 -2.98 -11.05 13.98
CA LYS A 34 -1.56 -10.81 13.65
C LYS A 34 -1.13 -11.52 12.37
N ASP A 35 -1.57 -12.76 12.16
CA ASP A 35 -1.19 -13.55 11.00
C ASP A 35 -1.87 -13.04 9.72
N GLU A 36 -3.14 -12.64 9.82
CA GLU A 36 -3.85 -11.99 8.71
C GLU A 36 -3.19 -10.65 8.32
N ILE A 37 -2.81 -9.82 9.30
CA ILE A 37 -2.10 -8.55 9.05
C ILE A 37 -0.77 -8.82 8.33
N LYS A 38 0.02 -9.79 8.79
CA LYS A 38 1.29 -10.15 8.15
C LYS A 38 1.08 -10.69 6.73
N GLN A 39 0.05 -11.51 6.51
CA GLN A 39 -0.28 -12.01 5.18
C GLN A 39 -0.69 -10.87 4.24
N SER A 40 -1.54 -9.95 4.70
CA SER A 40 -1.95 -8.78 3.92
C SER A 40 -0.76 -7.86 3.63
N ALA A 41 0.10 -7.61 4.62
CA ALA A 41 1.32 -6.80 4.45
C ALA A 41 2.28 -7.43 3.44
N ARG A 42 2.43 -8.76 3.44
CA ARG A 42 3.27 -9.47 2.45
C ARG A 42 2.75 -9.29 1.03
N THR A 43 1.43 -9.35 0.83
CA THR A 43 0.82 -9.10 -0.49
C THR A 43 1.01 -7.64 -0.92
N LEU A 44 0.76 -6.67 -0.03
CA LEU A 44 1.00 -5.25 -0.34
C LEU A 44 2.48 -4.95 -0.65
N ALA A 45 3.40 -5.58 0.07
CA ALA A 45 4.84 -5.46 -0.18
C ALA A 45 5.23 -6.09 -1.54
N TYR A 46 4.54 -7.13 -1.99
CA TYR A 46 4.70 -7.66 -3.34
C TYR A 46 4.16 -6.68 -4.39
N ASP A 47 2.94 -6.19 -4.22
CA ASP A 47 2.30 -5.26 -5.17
C ASP A 47 3.09 -3.96 -5.34
N LEU A 48 3.63 -3.41 -4.25
CA LEU A 48 4.49 -2.24 -4.30
C LEU A 48 5.83 -2.53 -5.02
N MET A 49 6.41 -3.72 -4.86
CA MET A 49 7.67 -4.09 -5.52
C MET A 49 7.47 -4.24 -7.04
N LEU A 50 6.25 -4.51 -7.51
CA LEU A 50 5.95 -4.50 -8.95
C LEU A 50 6.15 -3.12 -9.60
N GLN A 51 6.16 -2.05 -8.81
CA GLN A 51 6.44 -0.70 -9.30
C GLN A 51 7.94 -0.41 -9.46
N TYR A 52 8.81 -1.30 -8.97
CA TYR A 52 10.25 -1.10 -8.94
C TYR A 52 10.97 -2.08 -9.87
N ASP A 53 11.68 -1.53 -10.85
CA ASP A 53 12.47 -2.27 -11.83
C ASP A 53 13.98 -2.11 -11.62
N GLY A 54 14.41 -1.33 -10.62
CA GLY A 54 15.82 -1.01 -10.37
C GLY A 54 16.74 -2.19 -10.05
N ASN A 55 16.20 -3.37 -9.73
CA ASN A 55 16.96 -4.62 -9.57
C ASN A 55 17.06 -5.46 -10.86
N THR A 56 16.56 -4.96 -11.98
CA THR A 56 16.64 -5.62 -13.28
C THR A 56 17.85 -5.12 -14.09
N THR A 57 18.31 -5.92 -15.05
CA THR A 57 19.51 -5.59 -15.83
C THR A 57 19.28 -4.33 -16.67
N GLY A 58 20.18 -3.35 -16.53
CA GLY A 58 20.15 -2.09 -17.27
C GLY A 58 19.38 -0.97 -16.57
N MET A 59 18.73 -1.26 -15.45
CA MET A 59 18.04 -0.26 -14.62
C MET A 59 18.94 0.29 -13.51
N ILE A 60 18.48 1.34 -12.84
CA ILE A 60 19.23 2.05 -11.80
C ILE A 60 18.65 1.63 -10.43
N PRO A 61 19.43 0.95 -9.56
CA PRO A 61 18.96 0.60 -8.23
C PRO A 61 18.62 1.82 -7.38
N GLY A 62 17.56 1.70 -6.56
CA GLY A 62 17.20 2.70 -5.55
C GLY A 62 16.26 3.81 -6.02
N ILE A 63 15.86 3.83 -7.31
CA ILE A 63 14.87 4.77 -7.83
C ILE A 63 13.67 4.04 -8.44
N LEU A 64 12.50 4.64 -8.33
CA LEU A 64 11.31 4.26 -9.09
C LEU A 64 11.38 4.84 -10.52
N PRO A 65 10.55 4.37 -11.47
CA PRO A 65 10.50 4.91 -12.82
C PRO A 65 10.29 6.43 -12.84
N GLY A 66 11.26 7.16 -13.38
CA GLY A 66 11.28 8.61 -13.37
C GLY A 66 12.65 9.20 -13.75
N PRO A 67 12.81 10.53 -13.70
CA PRO A 67 11.80 11.52 -13.31
C PRO A 67 10.82 11.89 -14.45
N PRO A 68 9.67 12.52 -14.12
CA PRO A 68 8.72 13.02 -15.12
C PRO A 68 9.32 14.05 -16.08
N THR A 69 10.28 14.85 -15.60
CA THR A 69 11.01 15.85 -16.40
C THR A 69 11.81 15.24 -17.55
N GLU A 70 12.10 13.94 -17.48
CA GLU A 70 12.82 13.18 -18.52
C GLU A 70 11.93 12.18 -19.25
N TYR A 71 10.61 12.20 -19.01
CA TYR A 71 9.64 11.25 -19.57
C TYR A 71 9.97 9.77 -19.28
N LYS A 72 10.58 9.50 -18.12
CA LYS A 72 11.01 8.15 -17.70
C LYS A 72 10.05 7.47 -16.72
N GLY A 73 9.00 8.16 -16.31
CA GLY A 73 7.99 7.70 -15.36
C GLY A 73 7.50 8.84 -14.48
N ASP A 74 6.79 8.50 -13.41
CA ASP A 74 6.00 9.46 -12.63
C ASP A 74 6.68 9.95 -11.35
N TYR A 75 7.79 9.33 -10.95
CA TYR A 75 8.35 9.48 -9.60
C TYR A 75 9.63 10.30 -9.58
N TYR A 76 9.82 11.10 -8.53
CA TYR A 76 11.09 11.80 -8.29
C TYR A 76 12.06 10.94 -7.46
N TRP A 77 13.33 11.35 -7.44
CA TRP A 77 14.41 10.57 -6.81
C TRP A 77 14.15 10.25 -5.33
N TRP A 78 13.69 11.22 -4.55
CA TRP A 78 13.44 11.06 -3.12
C TRP A 78 12.37 10.01 -2.80
N GLU A 79 11.41 9.77 -3.70
CA GLU A 79 10.38 8.74 -3.52
C GLU A 79 10.99 7.33 -3.55
N GLY A 80 12.13 7.15 -4.23
CA GLY A 80 12.96 5.96 -4.14
C GLY A 80 13.50 5.76 -2.71
N GLY A 81 14.04 6.82 -2.09
CA GLY A 81 14.47 6.81 -0.68
C GLY A 81 13.34 6.44 0.28
N ALA A 82 12.18 7.08 0.11
CA ALA A 82 10.97 6.77 0.89
C ALA A 82 10.50 5.32 0.71
N MET A 83 10.58 4.77 -0.51
CA MET A 83 10.29 3.36 -0.77
C MET A 83 11.27 2.45 -0.02
N MET A 84 12.57 2.72 -0.07
CA MET A 84 13.57 1.91 0.64
C MET A 84 13.30 1.92 2.16
N GLY A 85 13.04 3.09 2.74
CA GLY A 85 12.65 3.23 4.15
C GLY A 85 11.40 2.40 4.50
N THR A 86 10.39 2.43 3.63
CA THR A 86 9.16 1.63 3.79
C THR A 86 9.46 0.12 3.87
N TYR A 87 10.38 -0.40 3.06
CA TYR A 87 10.74 -1.82 3.12
C TYR A 87 11.61 -2.19 4.33
N ILE A 88 12.42 -1.27 4.85
CA ILE A 88 13.13 -1.47 6.12
C ILE A 88 12.13 -1.63 7.25
N ASP A 89 11.11 -0.77 7.32
CA ASP A 89 10.04 -0.87 8.31
C ASP A 89 9.19 -2.13 8.10
N TYR A 90 8.86 -2.48 6.86
CA TYR A 90 8.18 -3.75 6.55
C TYR A 90 8.94 -4.95 7.14
N TRP A 91 10.25 -5.05 6.88
CA TRP A 91 11.07 -6.12 7.43
C TRP A 91 11.08 -6.09 8.95
N LYS A 92 11.26 -4.91 9.55
CA LYS A 92 11.27 -4.72 11.00
C LYS A 92 9.96 -5.15 11.67
N LEU A 93 8.82 -4.83 11.07
CA LEU A 93 7.48 -5.04 11.63
C LEU A 93 6.97 -6.47 11.39
N THR A 94 7.32 -7.08 10.26
CA THR A 94 6.80 -8.40 9.87
C THR A 94 7.78 -9.54 10.14
N GLY A 95 9.08 -9.27 10.10
CA GLY A 95 10.15 -10.26 10.11
C GLY A 95 10.44 -10.89 8.74
N ASP A 96 9.74 -10.48 7.68
CA ASP A 96 9.95 -11.01 6.33
C ASP A 96 11.15 -10.31 5.66
N SER A 97 12.22 -11.06 5.41
CA SER A 97 13.47 -10.55 4.84
C SER A 97 13.56 -10.69 3.31
N SER A 98 12.46 -11.00 2.62
CA SER A 98 12.46 -11.34 1.19
C SER A 98 13.07 -10.25 0.29
N TYR A 99 12.97 -8.97 0.68
CA TYR A 99 13.43 -7.82 -0.14
C TYR A 99 14.72 -7.16 0.38
N ASN A 100 15.30 -7.63 1.49
CA ASN A 100 16.42 -6.94 2.14
C ASN A 100 17.63 -6.72 1.22
N LYS A 101 17.93 -7.69 0.34
CA LYS A 101 19.03 -7.56 -0.61
C LYS A 101 18.80 -6.45 -1.62
N VAL A 102 17.58 -6.37 -2.18
CA VAL A 102 17.18 -5.36 -3.16
C VAL A 102 17.20 -3.96 -2.54
N VAL A 103 16.68 -3.84 -1.32
CA VAL A 103 16.66 -2.58 -0.57
C VAL A 103 18.08 -2.10 -0.26
N MET A 104 18.95 -3.00 0.22
CA MET A 104 20.34 -2.66 0.51
C MET A 104 21.09 -2.20 -0.74
N GLU A 105 20.90 -2.88 -1.87
CA GLU A 105 21.48 -2.48 -3.15
C GLU A 105 21.00 -1.09 -3.58
N GLY A 106 19.70 -0.83 -3.52
CA GLY A 106 19.12 0.47 -3.86
C GLY A 106 19.65 1.60 -2.98
N MET A 107 19.66 1.41 -1.66
CA MET A 107 20.19 2.41 -0.73
C MET A 107 21.66 2.73 -0.97
N LEU A 108 22.50 1.71 -1.20
CA LEU A 108 23.94 1.91 -1.40
C LEU A 108 24.26 2.58 -2.73
N HIS A 109 23.50 2.27 -3.78
CA HIS A 109 23.67 2.86 -5.11
C HIS A 109 23.46 4.38 -5.11
N GLN A 110 22.57 4.89 -4.25
CA GLN A 110 22.18 6.30 -4.21
C GLN A 110 23.00 7.17 -3.25
N THR A 111 24.05 6.63 -2.62
CA THR A 111 24.83 7.35 -1.60
C THR A 111 25.68 8.51 -2.16
N GLY A 112 25.97 8.54 -3.46
CA GLY A 112 26.85 9.51 -4.08
C GLY A 112 28.35 9.30 -3.76
N GLU A 113 29.22 10.05 -4.43
CA GLU A 113 30.69 9.93 -4.26
C GLU A 113 31.14 10.28 -2.84
N GLY A 114 30.46 11.24 -2.21
CA GLY A 114 30.70 11.69 -0.83
C GLY A 114 30.09 10.78 0.26
N ARG A 115 29.26 9.80 -0.14
CA ARG A 115 28.48 8.94 0.78
C ARG A 115 27.54 9.73 1.70
N ASP A 116 26.93 10.77 1.15
CA ASP A 116 26.12 11.78 1.84
C ASP A 116 24.72 11.93 1.22
N TYR A 117 24.34 11.02 0.31
CA TYR A 117 23.10 11.08 -0.46
C TYR A 117 22.99 12.34 -1.32
N MET A 118 24.13 12.83 -1.83
CA MET A 118 24.20 13.92 -2.82
C MET A 118 24.79 13.45 -4.16
N PRO A 119 24.19 12.46 -4.85
CA PRO A 119 24.69 12.02 -6.15
C PRO A 119 24.59 13.14 -7.20
N SER A 120 25.68 13.44 -7.90
CA SER A 120 25.79 14.54 -8.86
C SER A 120 24.73 14.50 -9.96
N ASN A 121 24.33 13.30 -10.38
CA ASN A 121 23.28 13.08 -11.39
C ASN A 121 21.89 13.59 -10.97
N HIS A 122 21.65 13.81 -9.67
CA HIS A 122 20.37 14.29 -9.13
C HIS A 122 20.42 15.73 -8.64
N SER A 123 21.44 16.52 -9.04
CA SER A 123 21.61 17.92 -8.60
C SER A 123 20.39 18.82 -8.85
N ALA A 124 19.60 18.53 -9.90
CA ALA A 124 18.39 19.30 -10.22
C ALA A 124 17.20 19.01 -9.29
N SER A 125 17.23 17.88 -8.57
CA SER A 125 16.21 17.44 -7.61
C SER A 125 16.77 17.32 -6.19
N LEU A 126 17.82 18.07 -5.86
CA LEU A 126 18.53 17.94 -4.58
C LEU A 126 18.08 19.02 -3.59
N GLY A 127 16.80 18.98 -3.19
CA GLY A 127 16.33 19.70 -2.01
C GLY A 127 16.91 19.10 -0.72
N ASN A 128 16.86 19.87 0.38
CA ASN A 128 17.25 19.34 1.69
C ASN A 128 16.28 18.24 2.16
N ASP A 129 15.02 18.35 1.76
CA ASP A 129 13.99 17.35 1.94
C ASP A 129 14.31 16.07 1.16
N ASP A 130 14.68 16.19 -0.12
CA ASP A 130 15.08 15.03 -0.93
C ASP A 130 16.24 14.26 -0.29
N GLN A 131 17.30 14.96 0.14
CA GLN A 131 18.45 14.36 0.81
C GLN A 131 18.09 13.73 2.17
N GLY A 132 17.10 14.30 2.86
CA GLY A 132 16.73 13.90 4.22
C GLY A 132 15.91 12.62 4.30
N PHE A 133 15.19 12.26 3.24
CA PHE A 133 14.44 11.01 3.10
C PHE A 133 15.35 9.83 2.75
#